data_AF-A0A0M8VD86-F1
#
_entry.id   AF-A0A0M8VD86-F1
#
_cell.length_a   1.000
_cell.length_b   1.000
_cell.length_c   1.000
_cell.angle_alpha   90.00
_cell.angle_beta   90.00
_cell.angle_gamma   90.00
#
_symmetry.space_group_name_H-M   'P 1'
#
loop_
_entity.id
_entity.type
_entity.pdbx_description
1 polymer ?
#
loop_
_entity_poly.entity_id
_entity_poly.type
_entity_poly.pdbx_seq_one_letter_code
_entity_poly.pdbx_strand_id
1 'polypeptide(L)'
;MSNDSGISTPLSLSGSLTKAARFIALAVLVASYVACLFQFFPIPSTQEDLLSALRSDRPPVVEIGYDDQGVNLLWEAAPLIYREVHTGVPGALPGSGDVAAVEKVIAAKAGMPVDDLPFRDRSAGQGPGALDVLLPATYPLFLRSAVLRWAAVGVGVAVLTAAYALPRRYTRVKNRGVWFAVCLVTGFGFFAFLLLEPCVAPDTGEPPELKPRYAWGASVTTGVLLALGGWGLMRGVRLM
;
A
#
# COMPACT_ATOMS: atom_id res chain seq x y z
N MET A 1 -11.57 -50.88 -37.60
CA MET A 1 -12.00 -50.91 -36.19
C MET A 1 -10.83 -50.49 -35.33
N SER A 2 -11.02 -49.48 -34.47
CA SER A 2 -10.34 -49.27 -33.16
C SER A 2 -8.82 -48.97 -33.21
N ASN A 3 -8.25 -47.94 -32.58
CA ASN A 3 -8.73 -47.03 -31.54
C ASN A 3 -8.01 -45.68 -31.63
N ASP A 4 -8.80 -44.62 -31.53
CA ASP A 4 -8.35 -43.34 -30.98
C ASP A 4 -7.68 -43.57 -29.62
N SER A 5 -6.51 -42.98 -29.44
CA SER A 5 -6.08 -42.54 -28.11
C SER A 5 -5.43 -41.17 -28.29
N GLY A 6 -6.30 -40.18 -28.40
CA GLY A 6 -5.96 -38.79 -28.13
C GLY A 6 -5.40 -38.72 -26.72
N ILE A 7 -4.07 -38.72 -26.62
CA ILE A 7 -3.34 -38.36 -25.41
C ILE A 7 -3.64 -36.88 -25.19
N SER A 8 -4.70 -36.63 -24.43
CA SER A 8 -4.99 -35.33 -23.86
C SER A 8 -3.84 -35.07 -22.88
N THR A 9 -2.86 -34.28 -23.32
CA THR A 9 -1.86 -33.70 -22.43
C THR A 9 -2.62 -33.07 -21.26
N PRO A 10 -2.34 -33.44 -20.00
CA PRO A 10 -2.91 -32.74 -18.87
C PRO A 10 -2.32 -31.32 -18.92
N LEU A 11 -3.07 -30.41 -19.55
CA LEU A 11 -2.87 -28.97 -19.47
C LEU A 11 -2.55 -28.65 -18.01
N SER A 12 -1.34 -28.14 -17.76
CA SER A 12 -0.78 -27.99 -16.42
C SER A 12 -1.54 -26.93 -15.62
N LEU A 13 -2.74 -27.28 -15.15
CA LEU A 13 -3.61 -26.45 -14.32
C LEU A 13 -2.89 -25.97 -13.06
N SER A 14 -1.98 -26.78 -12.51
CA SER A 14 -1.13 -26.40 -11.38
C SER A 14 -0.19 -25.23 -11.70
N GLY A 15 0.36 -25.19 -12.92
CA GLY A 15 1.27 -24.14 -13.36
C GLY A 15 0.55 -22.81 -13.64
N SER A 16 -0.63 -22.86 -14.26
CA SER A 16 -1.44 -21.65 -14.52
C SER A 16 -2.02 -21.06 -13.24
N LEU A 17 -2.51 -21.90 -12.31
CA LEU A 17 -3.02 -21.45 -11.02
C LEU A 17 -1.93 -20.78 -10.16
N THR A 18 -0.71 -21.33 -10.15
CA THR A 18 0.40 -20.73 -9.40
C THR A 18 0.78 -19.36 -9.96
N LYS A 19 0.81 -19.21 -11.29
CA LYS A 19 1.05 -17.91 -11.95
C LYS A 19 -0.06 -16.90 -11.63
N ALA A 20 -1.31 -17.32 -11.67
CA ALA A 20 -2.45 -16.47 -11.35
C ALA A 20 -2.43 -16.02 -9.88
N ALA A 21 -2.22 -16.95 -8.93
CA ALA A 21 -2.14 -16.65 -7.50
C ALA A 21 -1.02 -15.64 -7.20
N ARG A 22 0.13 -15.79 -7.85
CA ARG A 22 1.24 -14.85 -7.74
C ARG A 22 0.89 -13.47 -8.30
N PHE A 23 0.27 -13.41 -9.48
CA PHE A 23 -0.12 -12.13 -10.08
C PHE A 23 -1.12 -11.41 -9.17
N ILE A 24 -2.08 -12.15 -8.60
CA ILE A 24 -3.03 -11.62 -7.62
C ILE A 24 -2.29 -11.12 -6.38
N ALA A 25 -1.35 -11.88 -5.82
CA ALA A 25 -0.56 -11.46 -4.66
C ALA A 25 0.26 -10.20 -4.94
N LEU A 26 0.90 -10.11 -6.11
CA LEU A 26 1.62 -8.90 -6.55
C LEU A 26 0.66 -7.72 -6.72
N ALA A 27 -0.50 -7.91 -7.36
CA ALA A 27 -1.50 -6.87 -7.54
C ALA A 27 -2.02 -6.34 -6.20
N VAL A 28 -2.27 -7.22 -5.23
CA VAL A 28 -2.67 -6.83 -3.87
C VAL A 28 -1.58 -6.01 -3.18
N LEU A 29 -0.31 -6.41 -3.28
CA LEU A 29 0.80 -5.65 -2.69
C LEU A 29 1.01 -4.30 -3.37
N VAL A 30 0.88 -4.23 -4.70
CA VAL A 30 0.96 -2.96 -5.45
C VAL A 30 -0.21 -2.04 -5.08
N ALA A 31 -1.43 -2.55 -5.04
CA ALA A 31 -2.61 -1.77 -4.63
C ALA A 31 -2.47 -1.26 -3.19
N SER A 32 -1.95 -2.10 -2.29
CA SER A 32 -1.65 -1.72 -0.90
C SER A 32 -0.58 -0.63 -0.83
N TYR A 33 0.48 -0.75 -1.62
CA TYR A 33 1.55 0.25 -1.71
C TYR A 33 1.01 1.60 -2.21
N VAL A 34 0.24 1.59 -3.30
CA VAL A 34 -0.37 2.80 -3.88
C VAL A 34 -1.36 3.44 -2.89
N ALA A 35 -2.17 2.64 -2.20
CA ALA A 35 -3.07 3.12 -1.16
C ALA A 35 -2.32 3.78 0.00
N CYS A 36 -1.22 3.18 0.47
CA CYS A 36 -0.36 3.80 1.48
C CYS A 36 0.22 5.12 0.97
N LEU A 37 0.74 5.18 -0.27
CA LEU A 37 1.28 6.42 -0.84
C LEU A 37 0.24 7.55 -0.83
N PHE A 38 -0.99 7.30 -1.26
CA PHE A 38 -2.04 8.32 -1.26
C PHE A 38 -2.49 8.73 0.15
N GLN A 39 -2.36 7.86 1.15
CA GLN A 39 -2.65 8.20 2.55
C GLN A 39 -1.56 9.08 3.17
N PHE A 40 -0.29 8.85 2.81
CA PHE A 40 0.85 9.62 3.34
C PHE A 40 1.14 10.89 2.59
N PHE A 41 0.78 10.92 1.31
CA PHE A 41 0.93 12.08 0.46
C PHE A 41 -0.41 12.38 -0.22
N PRO A 42 -1.33 12.98 0.53
CA PRO A 42 -2.63 13.37 0.00
C PRO A 42 -2.47 14.47 -1.06
N ILE A 43 -3.48 14.58 -1.92
CA ILE A 43 -3.51 15.56 -3.01
C ILE A 43 -3.79 16.94 -2.40
N PRO A 44 -2.92 17.95 -2.62
CA PRO A 44 -3.21 19.32 -2.21
C PRO A 44 -4.51 19.81 -2.85
N SER A 45 -5.40 20.36 -2.07
CA SER A 45 -6.71 20.84 -2.52
C SER A 45 -6.99 22.23 -1.95
N THR A 46 -8.04 22.87 -2.45
CA THR A 46 -8.45 24.20 -2.00
C THR A 46 -9.55 24.12 -0.94
N GLN A 47 -9.78 25.24 -0.23
CA GLN A 47 -10.89 25.34 0.71
C GLN A 47 -12.26 25.21 -0.01
N GLU A 48 -12.35 25.62 -1.28
CA GLU A 48 -13.56 25.50 -2.08
C GLU A 48 -13.90 24.03 -2.38
N ASP A 49 -12.89 23.20 -2.64
CA ASP A 49 -13.07 21.75 -2.85
C ASP A 49 -13.62 21.07 -1.59
N LEU A 50 -13.12 21.46 -0.42
CA LEU A 50 -13.61 20.94 0.86
C LEU A 50 -15.07 21.34 1.09
N LEU A 51 -15.43 22.60 0.84
CA LEU A 51 -16.80 23.08 0.99
C LEU A 51 -17.75 22.40 0.00
N SER A 52 -17.29 22.15 -1.23
CA SER A 52 -18.05 21.39 -2.23
C SER A 52 -18.31 19.96 -1.76
N ALA A 53 -17.29 19.30 -1.21
CA ALA A 53 -17.41 17.94 -0.68
C ALA A 53 -18.38 17.86 0.53
N LEU A 54 -18.32 18.83 1.44
CA LEU A 54 -19.21 18.90 2.60
C LEU A 54 -20.67 19.17 2.23
N ARG A 55 -20.93 19.86 1.11
CA ARG A 55 -22.29 20.12 0.61
C ARG A 55 -22.87 18.99 -0.24
N SER A 56 -22.10 17.94 -0.51
CA SER A 56 -22.58 16.78 -1.28
C SER A 56 -23.61 15.97 -0.48
N ASP A 57 -24.45 15.18 -1.18
CA ASP A 57 -25.46 14.31 -0.55
C ASP A 57 -24.87 13.31 0.46
N ARG A 58 -23.57 13.05 0.38
CA ARG A 58 -22.85 12.16 1.30
C ARG A 58 -21.52 12.80 1.72
N PRO A 59 -21.52 13.70 2.71
CA PRO A 59 -20.33 14.42 3.12
C PRO A 59 -19.26 13.43 3.63
N PRO A 60 -17.99 13.59 3.21
CA PRO A 60 -16.91 12.74 3.67
C PRO A 60 -16.53 13.08 5.11
N VAL A 61 -15.98 12.10 5.83
CA VAL A 61 -15.37 12.34 7.14
C VAL A 61 -14.10 13.16 6.94
N VAL A 62 -13.98 14.28 7.66
CA VAL A 62 -12.82 15.17 7.61
C VAL A 62 -11.99 14.95 8.87
N GLU A 63 -10.73 14.60 8.68
CA GLU A 63 -9.77 14.41 9.75
C GLU A 63 -8.96 15.68 9.97
N ILE A 64 -8.83 16.06 11.24
CA ILE A 64 -8.10 17.26 11.66
C ILE A 64 -6.73 16.85 12.18
N GLY A 65 -5.68 17.29 11.49
CA GLY A 65 -4.30 17.19 11.90
C GLY A 65 -3.70 18.55 12.23
N TYR A 66 -2.55 18.55 12.89
CA TYR A 66 -1.78 19.74 13.20
C TYR A 66 -0.34 19.54 12.73
N ASP A 67 0.21 20.57 12.09
CA ASP A 67 1.61 20.64 11.68
C ASP A 67 2.20 22.03 11.98
N ASP A 68 3.48 22.21 11.67
CA ASP A 68 4.19 23.49 11.86
C ASP A 68 3.62 24.64 11.01
N GLN A 69 2.71 24.36 10.07
CA GLN A 69 2.05 25.34 9.19
C GLN A 69 0.60 25.64 9.60
N GLY A 70 0.05 24.94 10.60
CA GLY A 70 -1.24 25.21 11.20
C GLY A 70 -2.16 23.98 11.24
N VAL A 71 -3.44 24.19 10.92
CA VAL A 71 -4.45 23.13 10.90
C VAL A 71 -4.51 22.52 9.51
N ASN A 72 -4.35 21.20 9.47
CA ASN A 72 -4.40 20.39 8.26
C ASN A 72 -5.70 19.60 8.26
N LEU A 73 -6.49 19.74 7.20
CA LEU A 73 -7.76 19.06 7.04
C LEU A 73 -7.67 18.04 5.91
N LEU A 74 -7.89 16.78 6.25
CA LEU A 74 -7.74 15.65 5.33
C LEU A 74 -9.06 14.90 5.17
N TRP A 75 -9.47 14.62 3.94
CA TRP A 75 -10.71 13.87 3.70
C TRP A 75 -10.55 12.88 2.54
N GLU A 76 -11.37 11.84 2.57
CA GLU A 76 -11.44 10.87 1.49
C GLU A 76 -12.40 11.38 0.40
N ALA A 77 -11.87 11.72 -0.77
CA ALA A 77 -12.67 12.22 -1.90
C ALA A 77 -13.25 11.08 -2.74
N ALA A 78 -12.55 9.94 -2.79
CA ALA A 78 -12.96 8.70 -3.44
C ALA A 78 -12.19 7.53 -2.81
N PRO A 79 -12.58 6.26 -3.04
CA PRO A 79 -11.89 5.11 -2.47
C PRO A 79 -10.37 5.20 -2.71
N LEU A 80 -9.59 5.27 -1.62
CA LEU A 80 -8.12 5.39 -1.60
C LEU A 80 -7.55 6.74 -2.08
N ILE A 81 -8.38 7.73 -2.39
CA ILE A 81 -7.95 9.08 -2.80
C ILE A 81 -8.21 10.04 -1.65
N TYR A 82 -7.13 10.51 -1.05
CA TYR A 82 -7.16 11.46 0.06
C TYR A 82 -6.75 12.85 -0.43
N ARG A 83 -7.52 13.85 -0.02
CA ARG A 83 -7.24 15.27 -0.29
C ARG A 83 -6.91 15.97 1.01
N GLU A 84 -6.11 17.01 0.89
CA GLU A 84 -5.61 17.76 2.02
C GLU A 84 -5.65 19.27 1.74
N VAL A 85 -6.15 20.05 2.69
CA VAL A 85 -6.07 21.52 2.66
C VAL A 85 -5.43 22.01 3.94
N HIS A 86 -4.44 22.90 3.79
CA HIS A 86 -3.83 23.58 4.92
C HIS A 86 -4.61 24.87 5.17
N THR A 87 -5.22 24.98 6.34
CA THR A 87 -5.86 26.21 6.79
C THR A 87 -4.98 26.86 7.85
N GLY A 88 -4.11 27.76 7.40
CA GLY A 88 -3.33 28.59 8.30
C GLY A 88 -4.14 29.82 8.73
N VAL A 89 -4.31 30.02 10.04
CA VAL A 89 -4.42 31.38 10.58
C VAL A 89 -2.99 31.83 10.87
N PRO A 90 -2.45 32.84 10.18
CA PRO A 90 -1.07 33.27 10.41
C PRO A 90 -0.89 33.72 11.87
N GLY A 91 0.04 33.07 12.59
CA GLY A 91 0.45 33.48 13.94
C GLY A 91 -0.27 32.80 15.10
N ALA A 92 -1.00 31.71 14.85
CA ALA A 92 -1.72 31.00 15.89
C ALA A 92 -0.81 30.00 16.66
N LEU A 93 -0.78 30.11 17.99
CA LEU A 93 0.05 29.29 18.87
C LEU A 93 -0.60 27.91 19.08
N PRO A 94 0.18 26.82 19.20
CA PRO A 94 -0.36 25.46 19.29
C PRO A 94 -1.27 25.30 20.52
N GLY A 95 -2.55 25.09 20.28
CA GLY A 95 -3.55 24.86 21.32
C GLY A 95 -4.96 24.88 20.74
N SER A 96 -5.87 24.10 21.32
CA SER A 96 -7.26 23.83 20.93
C SER A 96 -8.16 25.04 20.56
N GLY A 97 -7.68 26.28 20.76
CA GLY A 97 -8.36 27.49 20.31
C GLY A 97 -8.42 27.64 18.79
N ASP A 98 -7.47 27.06 18.05
CA ASP A 98 -7.38 27.23 16.60
C ASP A 98 -8.32 26.30 15.83
N VAL A 99 -8.47 25.05 16.28
CA VAL A 99 -9.39 24.11 15.63
C VAL A 99 -10.83 24.52 15.83
N ALA A 100 -11.27 24.85 17.04
CA ALA A 100 -12.63 25.34 17.25
C ALA A 100 -12.95 26.60 16.41
N ALA A 101 -11.95 27.45 16.14
CA ALA A 101 -12.10 28.59 15.24
C ALA A 101 -12.19 28.17 13.77
N VAL A 102 -11.32 27.27 13.30
CA VAL A 102 -11.34 26.71 11.94
C VAL A 102 -12.66 25.97 11.67
N GLU A 103 -13.12 25.15 12.62
CA GLU A 103 -14.41 24.46 12.58
C GLU A 103 -15.56 25.44 12.42
N LYS A 104 -15.62 26.50 13.23
CA LYS A 104 -16.63 27.54 13.12
C LYS A 104 -16.60 28.25 11.77
N VAL A 105 -15.41 28.57 11.25
CA VAL A 105 -15.27 29.22 9.94
C VAL A 105 -15.75 28.30 8.83
N ILE A 106 -15.43 27.01 8.89
CA ILE A 106 -15.84 26.04 7.88
C ILE A 106 -17.34 25.76 7.99
N ALA A 107 -17.88 25.58 9.20
CA ALA A 107 -19.32 25.44 9.47
C ALA A 107 -20.11 26.61 8.87
N ALA A 108 -19.69 27.85 9.18
CA ALA A 108 -20.32 29.06 8.67
C ALA A 108 -20.28 29.14 7.13
N LYS A 109 -19.16 28.77 6.51
CA LYS A 109 -19.02 28.75 5.05
C LYS A 109 -19.79 27.59 4.39
N ALA A 110 -19.87 26.43 5.06
CA ALA A 110 -20.61 25.26 4.59
C ALA A 110 -22.12 25.47 4.72
N GLY A 111 -22.55 26.35 5.63
CA GLY A 111 -23.97 26.56 5.96
C GLY A 111 -24.51 25.49 6.90
N MET A 112 -23.65 24.92 7.75
CA MET A 112 -23.96 23.83 8.67
C MET A 112 -23.70 24.23 10.12
N PRO A 113 -24.40 23.66 11.11
CA PRO A 113 -24.00 23.72 12.51
C PRO A 113 -22.62 23.07 12.71
N VAL A 114 -21.83 23.57 13.65
CA VAL A 114 -20.52 23.00 13.98
C VAL A 114 -20.65 21.55 14.45
N ASP A 115 -21.69 21.25 15.24
CA ASP A 115 -21.95 19.92 15.78
C ASP A 115 -22.34 18.89 14.72
N ASP A 116 -22.75 19.33 13.53
CA ASP A 116 -23.12 18.47 12.40
C ASP A 116 -21.95 18.25 11.43
N LEU A 117 -20.78 18.86 11.68
CA LEU A 117 -19.59 18.61 10.86
C LEU A 117 -19.07 17.19 11.12
N PRO A 118 -18.77 16.40 10.07
CA PRO A 118 -18.26 15.03 10.20
C PRO A 118 -16.75 15.03 10.52
N PHE A 119 -16.37 15.80 11.52
CA PHE A 119 -14.98 16.04 11.88
C PHE A 119 -14.49 14.98 12.86
N ARG A 120 -13.25 14.56 12.68
CA ARG A 120 -12.62 13.55 13.52
C ARG A 120 -11.17 13.94 13.80
N ASP A 121 -10.77 13.85 15.06
CA ASP A 121 -9.37 14.04 15.41
C ASP A 121 -8.49 12.99 14.73
N ARG A 122 -7.44 13.45 14.05
CA ARG A 122 -6.39 12.57 13.56
C ARG A 122 -5.56 12.14 14.76
N SER A 123 -5.51 10.83 15.03
CA SER A 123 -4.69 10.27 16.11
C SER A 123 -3.23 10.72 15.94
N ALA A 124 -2.75 11.62 16.82
CA ALA A 124 -1.47 12.32 16.73
C ALA A 124 -0.20 11.44 16.88
N GLY A 125 -0.32 10.11 16.81
CA GLY A 125 0.75 9.17 17.15
C GLY A 125 1.19 8.20 16.04
N GLN A 126 0.64 8.28 14.83
CA GLN A 126 0.84 7.26 13.79
C GLN A 126 1.12 7.85 12.40
N GLY A 127 2.04 8.81 12.34
CA GLY A 127 2.72 9.17 11.09
C GLY A 127 3.98 8.32 10.94
N PRO A 128 3.97 7.17 10.26
CA PRO A 128 5.19 6.45 9.93
C PRO A 128 6.17 7.34 9.18
N GLY A 129 7.46 7.02 9.31
CA GLY A 129 8.49 7.62 8.47
C GLY A 129 8.30 7.23 7.00
N ALA A 130 8.81 8.05 6.08
CA ALA A 130 8.74 7.79 4.63
C ALA A 130 9.26 6.40 4.22
N LEU A 131 10.13 5.79 5.02
CA LEU A 131 10.66 4.44 4.81
C LEU A 131 9.64 3.34 5.12
N ASP A 132 8.71 3.57 6.03
CA ASP A 132 7.71 2.56 6.39
C ASP A 132 6.74 2.31 5.23
N VAL A 133 6.54 3.29 4.35
CA VAL A 133 5.72 3.15 3.13
C VAL A 133 6.33 2.15 2.14
N LEU A 134 7.63 1.87 2.25
CA LEU A 134 8.32 0.89 1.39
C LEU A 134 8.30 -0.53 1.98
N LEU A 135 7.79 -0.69 3.20
CA LEU A 135 7.77 -1.96 3.93
C LEU A 135 6.37 -2.60 3.86
N PRO A 136 6.09 -3.52 2.92
CA PRO A 136 4.85 -4.29 2.88
C PRO A 136 4.34 -4.82 4.22
N ALA A 137 5.25 -5.22 5.12
CA ALA A 137 4.92 -5.70 6.46
C ALA A 137 4.22 -4.64 7.33
N THR A 138 4.43 -3.36 7.07
CA THR A 138 3.81 -2.26 7.82
C THR A 138 2.47 -1.82 7.22
N TYR A 139 2.16 -2.17 5.97
CA TYR A 139 0.93 -1.72 5.29
C TYR A 139 -0.33 -2.02 6.10
N PRO A 140 -0.49 -3.20 6.74
CA PRO A 140 -1.67 -3.48 7.53
C PRO A 140 -1.87 -2.53 8.72
N LEU A 141 -0.80 -1.91 9.23
CA LEU A 141 -0.86 -0.97 10.35
C LEU A 141 -1.45 0.38 9.93
N PHE A 142 -1.28 0.74 8.66
CA PHE A 142 -1.60 2.08 8.17
C PHE A 142 -2.80 2.12 7.23
N LEU A 143 -3.04 1.05 6.48
CA LEU A 143 -4.15 0.96 5.54
C LEU A 143 -5.49 1.18 6.24
N ARG A 144 -6.20 2.24 5.86
CA ARG A 144 -7.56 2.54 6.33
C ARG A 144 -8.60 1.52 5.87
N SER A 145 -8.45 0.97 4.67
CA SER A 145 -9.36 -0.07 4.15
C SER A 145 -9.12 -1.40 4.87
N ALA A 146 -10.14 -1.88 5.60
CA ALA A 146 -10.10 -3.18 6.27
C ALA A 146 -9.88 -4.34 5.29
N VAL A 147 -10.50 -4.29 4.11
CA VAL A 147 -10.35 -5.32 3.08
C VAL A 147 -8.91 -5.40 2.60
N LEU A 148 -8.31 -4.26 2.27
CA LEU A 148 -6.94 -4.21 1.77
C LEU A 148 -5.93 -4.58 2.87
N ARG A 149 -6.19 -4.15 4.11
CA ARG A 149 -5.42 -4.53 5.30
C ARG A 149 -5.35 -6.05 5.46
N TRP A 150 -6.50 -6.73 5.49
CA TRP A 150 -6.55 -8.18 5.67
C TRP A 150 -6.00 -8.93 4.44
N ALA A 151 -6.21 -8.40 3.23
CA ALA A 151 -5.61 -8.96 2.02
C ALA A 151 -4.07 -8.90 2.06
N ALA A 152 -3.49 -7.76 2.48
CA ALA A 152 -2.04 -7.61 2.63
C ALA A 152 -1.46 -8.55 3.69
N VAL A 153 -2.14 -8.72 4.85
CA VAL A 153 -1.78 -9.71 5.87
C VAL A 153 -1.80 -11.12 5.28
N GLY A 154 -2.87 -11.48 4.58
CA GLY A 154 -3.02 -12.79 3.95
C GLY A 154 -1.89 -13.08 2.96
N VAL A 155 -1.53 -12.12 2.11
CA VAL A 155 -0.40 -12.24 1.19
C VAL A 155 0.93 -12.38 1.94
N GLY A 156 1.15 -11.59 2.99
CA GLY A 156 2.35 -11.69 3.82
C GLY A 156 2.50 -13.08 4.44
N VAL A 157 1.45 -13.61 5.07
CA VAL A 157 1.43 -14.96 5.64
C VAL A 157 1.67 -16.01 4.56
N ALA A 158 1.02 -15.89 3.40
CA ALA A 158 1.18 -16.83 2.29
C ALA A 158 2.63 -16.86 1.77
N VAL A 159 3.27 -15.70 1.60
CA VAL A 159 4.67 -15.60 1.15
C VAL A 159 5.63 -16.16 2.19
N LEU A 160 5.45 -15.87 3.49
CA LEU A 160 6.30 -16.43 4.54
C LEU A 160 6.15 -17.96 4.62
N THR A 161 4.91 -18.45 4.51
CA THR A 161 4.60 -19.89 4.47
C THR A 161 5.25 -20.55 3.25
N ALA A 162 5.21 -19.89 2.09
CA ALA A 162 5.87 -20.37 0.88
C ALA A 162 7.40 -20.35 1.01
N ALA A 163 7.97 -19.31 1.60
CA ALA A 163 9.41 -19.17 1.79
C ALA A 163 9.96 -20.19 2.80
N TYR A 164 9.20 -20.59 3.82
CA TYR A 164 9.71 -21.44 4.92
C TYR A 164 9.08 -22.85 4.98
N ALA A 165 7.75 -22.95 4.94
CA ALA A 165 7.00 -24.13 5.39
C ALA A 165 6.57 -25.11 4.29
N LEU A 166 6.46 -24.68 3.02
CA LEU A 166 6.01 -25.58 1.95
C LEU A 166 7.04 -26.71 1.70
N PRO A 167 6.66 -27.99 1.57
CA PRO A 167 7.59 -29.09 1.26
C PRO A 167 8.43 -28.87 -0.01
N ARG A 168 9.65 -29.44 -0.09
CA ARG A 168 10.61 -29.24 -1.22
C ARG A 168 10.04 -29.58 -2.59
N ARG A 169 9.03 -30.46 -2.63
CA ARG A 169 8.30 -30.83 -3.84
C ARG A 169 7.40 -29.72 -4.41
N TYR A 170 7.03 -28.72 -3.61
CA TYR A 170 6.12 -27.64 -4.00
C TYR A 170 6.81 -26.29 -4.18
N THR A 171 8.06 -26.15 -3.74
CA THR A 171 8.83 -24.91 -3.85
C THR A 171 10.15 -25.16 -4.54
N ARG A 172 10.36 -24.50 -5.68
CA ARG A 172 11.58 -24.67 -6.49
C ARG A 172 12.81 -23.99 -5.89
N VAL A 173 12.64 -23.21 -4.80
CA VAL A 173 13.70 -22.39 -4.20
C VAL A 173 14.44 -23.17 -3.10
N LYS A 174 15.72 -23.50 -3.34
CA LYS A 174 16.59 -24.25 -2.40
C LYS A 174 16.98 -23.43 -1.17
N ASN A 175 17.01 -22.09 -1.27
CA ASN A 175 17.47 -21.14 -0.23
C ASN A 175 16.32 -20.50 0.57
N ARG A 176 15.47 -21.34 1.18
CA ARG A 176 14.31 -20.93 1.98
C ARG A 176 14.61 -19.97 3.11
N GLY A 177 15.64 -20.28 3.90
CA GLY A 177 16.05 -19.46 5.04
C GLY A 177 16.50 -18.06 4.60
N VAL A 178 17.14 -17.94 3.43
CA VAL A 178 17.58 -16.65 2.89
C VAL A 178 16.36 -15.83 2.45
N TRP A 179 15.40 -16.41 1.75
CA TRP A 179 14.21 -15.70 1.32
C TRP A 179 13.30 -15.31 2.49
N PHE A 180 13.14 -16.21 3.46
CA PHE A 180 12.44 -15.90 4.70
C PHE A 180 13.13 -14.74 5.45
N ALA A 181 14.46 -14.79 5.59
CA ALA A 181 15.22 -13.71 6.21
C ALA A 181 15.14 -12.41 5.43
N VAL A 182 15.23 -12.43 4.10
CA VAL A 182 15.10 -11.24 3.24
C VAL A 182 13.69 -10.65 3.40
N CYS A 183 12.62 -11.45 3.32
CA CYS A 183 11.26 -10.96 3.53
C CYS A 183 11.06 -10.35 4.92
N LEU A 184 11.60 -10.97 5.98
CA LEU A 184 11.50 -10.45 7.34
C LEU A 184 12.34 -9.17 7.57
N VAL A 185 13.58 -9.16 7.08
CA VAL A 185 14.55 -8.08 7.37
C VAL A 185 14.28 -6.85 6.51
N THR A 186 13.96 -7.05 5.23
CA THR A 186 13.85 -5.91 4.31
C THR A 186 12.42 -5.41 4.14
N GLY A 187 11.40 -6.22 4.44
CA GLY A 187 10.00 -5.87 4.21
C GLY A 187 9.58 -5.77 2.74
N PHE A 188 10.44 -5.31 1.81
CA PHE A 188 10.21 -5.36 0.36
C PHE A 188 10.62 -6.70 -0.28
N GLY A 189 11.21 -7.61 0.50
CA GLY A 189 11.53 -8.98 0.10
C GLY A 189 10.32 -9.76 -0.43
N PHE A 190 9.10 -9.41 -0.03
CA PHE A 190 7.86 -10.02 -0.54
C PHE A 190 7.68 -9.80 -2.05
N PHE A 191 7.91 -8.59 -2.54
CA PHE A 191 7.86 -8.28 -3.97
C PHE A 191 8.96 -9.02 -4.73
N ALA A 192 10.19 -8.99 -4.21
CA ALA A 192 11.32 -9.66 -4.85
C ALA A 192 11.14 -11.18 -4.90
N PHE A 193 10.60 -11.78 -3.83
CA PHE A 193 10.30 -13.21 -3.76
C PHE A 193 9.28 -13.59 -4.82
N LEU A 194 8.16 -12.86 -4.86
CA LEU A 194 7.12 -13.09 -5.86
C LEU A 194 7.68 -12.87 -7.27
N LEU A 195 8.47 -11.83 -7.54
CA LEU A 195 9.03 -11.56 -8.87
C LEU A 195 10.05 -12.61 -9.36
N LEU A 196 10.87 -13.16 -8.46
CA LEU A 196 11.98 -14.07 -8.79
C LEU A 196 11.64 -15.56 -8.68
N GLU A 197 10.46 -15.92 -8.20
CA GLU A 197 9.98 -17.30 -8.22
C GLU A 197 9.94 -17.99 -9.61
N PRO A 198 9.89 -17.32 -10.80
CA PRO A 198 9.92 -18.02 -12.08
C PRO A 198 11.34 -18.33 -12.59
N CYS A 199 12.39 -17.74 -12.00
CA CYS A 199 13.77 -17.87 -12.48
C CYS A 199 14.50 -19.12 -11.96
N VAL A 200 13.77 -20.04 -11.32
CA VAL A 200 14.32 -21.23 -10.69
C VAL A 200 13.58 -22.43 -11.29
N ALA A 201 13.79 -22.68 -12.59
CA ALA A 201 13.22 -23.82 -13.30
C ALA A 201 14.17 -24.34 -14.38
N PRO A 202 14.22 -25.66 -14.60
CA PRO A 202 15.43 -26.38 -14.95
C PRO A 202 15.30 -26.97 -16.35
N ASP A 203 15.35 -26.13 -17.38
CA ASP A 203 15.52 -26.64 -18.76
C ASP A 203 17.00 -26.62 -19.19
N THR A 204 17.89 -26.15 -18.31
CA THR A 204 19.34 -26.01 -18.59
C THR A 204 20.22 -27.03 -17.88
N GLY A 205 19.66 -27.96 -17.09
CA GLY A 205 20.45 -28.97 -16.36
C GLY A 205 21.37 -28.42 -15.26
N GLU A 206 21.38 -27.12 -15.02
CA GLU A 206 22.13 -26.50 -13.91
C GLU A 206 21.32 -26.54 -12.60
N PRO A 207 21.98 -26.76 -11.45
CA PRO A 207 21.33 -26.62 -10.16
C PRO A 207 20.92 -25.15 -9.98
N PRO A 208 19.62 -24.83 -9.83
CA PRO A 208 19.17 -23.45 -9.78
C PRO A 208 19.36 -22.92 -8.35
N GLU A 209 20.62 -22.70 -7.97
CA GLU A 209 21.00 -22.11 -6.71
C GLU A 209 21.16 -20.60 -6.89
N LEU A 210 20.10 -19.85 -6.58
CA LEU A 210 20.20 -18.41 -6.48
C LEU A 210 21.11 -18.08 -5.28
N LYS A 211 22.37 -17.72 -5.53
CA LYS A 211 23.33 -17.36 -4.45
C LYS A 211 22.71 -16.26 -3.58
N PRO A 212 22.92 -16.28 -2.25
CA PRO A 212 22.30 -15.32 -1.33
C PRO A 212 22.47 -13.85 -1.76
N ARG A 213 23.64 -13.49 -2.30
CA ARG A 213 23.94 -12.16 -2.85
C ARG A 213 22.96 -11.68 -3.92
N TYR A 214 22.42 -12.58 -4.75
CA TYR A 214 21.46 -12.23 -5.79
C TYR A 214 20.05 -12.01 -5.23
N ALA A 215 19.65 -12.75 -4.18
CA ALA A 215 18.40 -12.50 -3.48
C ALA A 215 18.42 -11.13 -2.79
N TRP A 216 19.52 -10.81 -2.11
CA TRP A 216 19.74 -9.49 -1.52
C TRP A 216 19.77 -8.39 -2.57
N GLY A 217 20.55 -8.56 -3.64
CA GLY A 217 20.63 -7.61 -4.74
C GLY A 217 19.27 -7.33 -5.38
N ALA A 218 18.49 -8.38 -5.67
CA ALA A 218 17.15 -8.21 -6.23
C ALA A 218 16.18 -7.54 -5.26
N SER A 219 16.28 -7.84 -3.96
CA SER A 219 15.51 -7.14 -2.93
C SER A 219 15.82 -5.65 -2.95
N VAL A 220 17.11 -5.28 -2.92
CA VAL A 220 17.55 -3.87 -2.98
C VAL A 220 17.05 -3.18 -4.25
N THR A 221 17.22 -3.81 -5.42
CA THR A 221 16.72 -3.27 -6.70
C THR A 221 15.20 -3.06 -6.66
N THR A 222 14.46 -3.99 -6.07
CA THR A 222 13.00 -3.86 -5.92
C THR A 222 12.64 -2.68 -5.01
N GLY A 223 13.35 -2.50 -3.89
CA GLY A 223 13.16 -1.35 -3.01
C GLY A 223 13.43 -0.01 -3.72
N VAL A 224 14.50 0.06 -4.51
CA VAL A 224 14.82 1.26 -5.33
C VAL A 224 13.74 1.54 -6.36
N LEU A 225 13.25 0.52 -7.06
CA LEU A 225 12.17 0.68 -8.04
C LEU A 225 10.87 1.16 -7.39
N LEU A 226 10.52 0.62 -6.21
CA LEU A 226 9.36 1.09 -5.45
C LEU A 226 9.54 2.56 -5.05
N ALA A 227 10.70 2.94 -4.51
CA ALA A 227 10.98 4.31 -4.10
C ALA A 227 10.91 5.30 -5.29
N LEU A 228 11.53 4.97 -6.41
CA LEU A 228 11.49 5.80 -7.63
C LEU A 228 10.09 5.86 -8.23
N GLY A 229 9.37 4.73 -8.29
CA GLY A 229 8.00 4.67 -8.78
C GLY A 229 7.03 5.47 -7.90
N GLY A 230 7.18 5.36 -6.58
CA GLY A 230 6.42 6.14 -5.61
C GLY A 230 6.69 7.64 -5.74
N TRP A 231 7.96 8.03 -5.82
CA TRP A 231 8.34 9.42 -6.10
C TRP A 231 7.70 9.94 -7.39
N GLY A 232 7.82 9.19 -8.49
CA GLY A 232 7.27 9.56 -9.79
C GLY A 232 5.76 9.76 -9.74
N LEU A 233 5.04 8.80 -9.13
CA LEU A 233 3.60 8.89 -8.90
C LEU A 233 3.25 10.15 -8.10
N MET A 234 3.99 10.41 -7.02
CA MET A 234 3.73 11.56 -6.17
C MET A 234 3.97 12.91 -6.84
N ARG A 235 4.98 12.99 -7.71
CA ARG A 235 5.16 14.20 -8.54
C ARG A 235 4.05 14.38 -9.56
N GLY A 236 3.60 13.31 -10.20
CA GLY A 236 2.49 13.38 -11.16
C GLY A 236 1.21 13.89 -10.50
N VAL A 237 0.90 13.37 -9.32
CA VAL A 237 -0.28 13.75 -8.53
C VAL A 237 -0.23 15.21 -8.07
N ARG A 238 0.94 15.73 -7.73
CA ARG A 238 1.11 17.15 -7.35
C ARG A 238 1.04 18.13 -8.53
N LEU A 239 1.12 17.64 -9.76
CA LEU A 239 1.06 18.46 -10.98
C LEU A 239 -0.33 18.50 -11.61
N MET A 240 -1.28 17.72 -11.09
CA MET A 240 -2.69 17.71 -11.49
C MET A 240 -3.48 18.74 -10.68
#